data_AF-A0AAF0Y4M5-F1
#
_entry.id   AF-A0AAF0Y4M5-F1
#
_cell.length_a   1.000
_cell.length_b   1.000
_cell.length_c   1.000
_cell.angle_alpha   90.00
_cell.angle_beta   90.00
_cell.angle_gamma   90.00
#
_symmetry.space_group_name_H-M   'P 1'
#
loop_
_entity.id
_entity.type
_entity.pdbx_description
1 polymer ?
#
loop_
_entity_poly.entity_id
_entity_poly.type
_entity_poly.pdbx_seq_one_letter_code
_entity_poly.pdbx_strand_id
1 'polypeptide(L)'
;MGMNRPPPHQASILGLNPWTVPPPQSAGWSSSGGGGSSAAGVPASHIIHASPDGLQHPMSVGSLDSVTSPPLGFPTRPRLRPSTTLVDYLEPHLGAEDSRPITPQHGVTESPHTLDTDRGHESTLNFGVVVSPIGSGLVSENEAKYLYQQFLDRVSLTSGMFDPQYHTYARVSGWMPLFTACIYAASRYFRPALSDQLFVLASNNISKKVQNGDVDVPLIQALLVLVTWKAPSDRTSYIKLGLAVRLMFQLRLEFPAEVVPLTSSDDESRRLVDAERTVCRLDLSYSLMFQLPAGCHPSMLPTEAQLERWADSHKSHKVPGDAFKPFLSSLWEYHEDTATYPRTNLDLKHAPWTWEAKERRMYENLDKMRKNPEIQGVLRISGEILGRVQILKIVAIGLLQHGNQARGRAAHILSLTEDVSVFIKQLFETGDIIFWSDLWSYALLLPGLLLHCARHLFGPDEVARAKVFCNEMWRVFDQVPREFGDHPLRYIERSYRRLYGAFYRLQKGGEEPQSEEAGSGPLSAP
;
A
#
# COMPACT_ATOMS: atom_id res chain seq x y z
N MET A 1 -8.98 42.39 56.86
CA MET A 1 -10.00 42.58 55.81
C MET A 1 -9.61 41.66 54.66
N GLY A 2 -10.20 40.49 54.42
CA GLY A 2 -11.50 39.94 54.79
C GLY A 2 -12.32 39.70 53.53
N MET A 3 -12.43 38.42 53.13
CA MET A 3 -13.51 37.80 52.33
C MET A 3 -13.52 38.06 50.80
N ASN A 4 -13.80 37.12 49.89
CA ASN A 4 -14.35 35.75 49.98
C ASN A 4 -14.02 34.92 48.72
N ARG A 5 -13.67 33.64 48.93
CA ARG A 5 -13.84 32.53 47.96
C ARG A 5 -15.21 31.86 48.21
N PRO A 6 -15.86 31.25 47.21
CA PRO A 6 -16.88 30.22 47.46
C PRO A 6 -16.29 28.78 47.43
N PRO A 7 -16.98 27.80 48.06
CA PRO A 7 -16.43 26.49 48.47
C PRO A 7 -16.76 25.33 47.50
N PRO A 8 -16.25 24.10 47.75
CA PRO A 8 -16.37 22.96 46.85
C PRO A 8 -17.57 22.07 47.20
N HIS A 9 -18.12 21.38 46.20
CA HIS A 9 -19.04 20.25 46.41
C HIS A 9 -18.42 18.96 45.85
N GLN A 10 -18.18 18.01 46.76
CA GLN A 10 -18.12 16.58 46.48
C GLN A 10 -19.52 15.98 46.69
N ALA A 11 -19.97 15.12 45.78
CA ALA A 11 -20.78 13.94 46.13
C ALA A 11 -20.72 12.90 44.99
N SER A 12 -20.64 11.65 45.45
CA SER A 12 -20.32 10.41 44.76
C SER A 12 -21.48 9.72 44.02
N ILE A 13 -21.09 8.84 43.06
CA ILE A 13 -21.66 7.52 42.70
C ILE A 13 -23.09 7.47 42.11
N LEU A 14 -23.19 7.08 40.83
CA LEU A 14 -23.82 5.84 40.33
C LEU A 14 -23.75 5.80 38.80
N GLY A 15 -23.34 4.66 38.24
CA GLY A 15 -23.32 4.44 36.79
C GLY A 15 -24.73 4.40 36.20
N LEU A 16 -24.80 4.54 34.87
CA LEU A 16 -25.70 3.84 33.95
C LEU A 16 -25.43 4.33 32.52
N ASN A 17 -25.11 3.39 31.63
CA ASN A 17 -25.10 3.53 30.18
C ASN A 17 -26.46 4.04 29.67
N PRO A 18 -26.49 4.96 28.68
CA PRO A 18 -27.65 5.04 27.81
C PRO A 18 -27.29 5.36 26.36
N TRP A 19 -27.07 4.34 25.53
CA TRP A 19 -27.28 4.45 24.08
C TRP A 19 -27.91 3.17 23.53
N THR A 20 -29.20 3.00 23.83
CA THR A 20 -30.14 2.26 22.98
C THR A 20 -31.00 3.31 22.29
N VAL A 21 -30.77 3.51 20.99
CA VAL A 21 -31.62 4.36 20.13
C VAL A 21 -32.52 3.44 19.29
N PRO A 22 -33.84 3.70 19.23
CA PRO A 22 -34.81 2.89 18.49
C PRO A 22 -34.74 3.15 16.97
N PRO A 23 -35.29 2.25 16.12
CA PRO A 23 -35.25 2.42 14.67
C PRO A 23 -36.18 3.56 14.20
N PRO A 24 -35.82 4.28 13.13
CA PRO A 24 -36.64 5.37 12.62
C PRO A 24 -37.87 4.85 11.86
N GLN A 25 -38.99 5.52 12.12
CA GLN A 25 -40.27 5.36 11.43
C GLN A 25 -40.17 5.85 9.99
N SER A 26 -40.71 5.06 9.07
CA SER A 26 -40.81 5.34 7.64
C SER A 26 -41.80 6.48 7.36
N ALA A 27 -41.33 7.57 6.74
CA ALA A 27 -42.19 8.57 6.11
C ALA A 27 -42.42 8.19 4.64
N GLY A 28 -43.69 8.00 4.30
CA GLY A 28 -44.15 7.55 2.99
C GLY A 28 -44.01 8.61 1.90
N TRP A 29 -43.65 8.14 0.71
CA TRP A 29 -43.86 8.83 -0.55
C TRP A 29 -44.83 8.02 -1.41
N SER A 30 -45.95 8.65 -1.73
CA SER A 30 -46.97 8.17 -2.65
C SER A 30 -46.56 8.46 -4.09
N SER A 31 -46.53 7.43 -4.94
CA SER A 31 -46.82 7.60 -6.36
C SER A 31 -47.49 6.35 -6.92
N SER A 32 -48.65 6.60 -7.50
CA SER A 32 -49.59 5.75 -8.21
C SER A 32 -48.99 4.91 -9.35
N GLY A 33 -49.54 3.71 -9.54
CA GLY A 33 -49.89 3.21 -10.88
C GLY A 33 -49.44 1.80 -11.24
N GLY A 34 -50.37 0.84 -11.12
CA GLY A 34 -50.59 -0.15 -12.18
C GLY A 34 -50.07 -1.58 -12.00
N GLY A 35 -50.92 -2.45 -11.45
CA GLY A 35 -51.32 -3.69 -12.14
C GLY A 35 -50.57 -5.00 -11.85
N GLY A 36 -51.29 -5.96 -11.27
CA GLY A 36 -51.14 -7.38 -11.65
C GLY A 36 -50.83 -8.38 -10.53
N SER A 37 -51.86 -9.11 -10.09
CA SER A 37 -51.92 -10.36 -9.30
C SER A 37 -50.69 -11.29 -9.42
N SER A 38 -50.27 -12.07 -8.42
CA SER A 38 -51.04 -13.20 -7.88
C SER A 38 -50.35 -13.84 -6.64
N ALA A 39 -51.17 -14.03 -5.61
CA ALA A 39 -51.29 -15.11 -4.60
C ALA A 39 -50.17 -16.14 -4.27
N ALA A 40 -50.15 -16.44 -2.97
CA ALA A 40 -49.83 -17.70 -2.27
C ALA A 40 -48.34 -18.08 -2.13
N GLY A 41 -47.83 -18.55 -0.99
CA GLY A 41 -48.40 -18.92 0.30
C GLY A 41 -47.27 -19.46 1.18
N VAL A 42 -47.34 -19.18 2.48
CA VAL A 42 -46.42 -19.65 3.53
C VAL A 42 -46.84 -21.06 3.98
N PRO A 43 -45.88 -21.93 4.40
CA PRO A 43 -45.87 -22.39 5.80
C PRO A 43 -44.42 -22.42 6.35
N ALA A 44 -44.12 -21.86 7.53
CA ALA A 44 -44.41 -22.32 8.89
C ALA A 44 -43.66 -23.62 9.30
N SER A 45 -42.56 -23.40 10.04
CA SER A 45 -42.13 -24.06 11.29
C SER A 45 -42.06 -25.59 11.39
N HIS A 46 -40.85 -26.10 11.66
CA HIS A 46 -40.65 -27.27 12.52
C HIS A 46 -39.61 -26.97 13.61
N ILE A 47 -40.14 -26.93 14.83
CA ILE A 47 -39.42 -27.01 16.11
C ILE A 47 -39.16 -28.50 16.37
N ILE A 48 -37.92 -28.88 16.71
CA ILE A 48 -37.63 -30.18 17.32
C ILE A 48 -36.98 -29.95 18.68
N HIS A 49 -37.67 -30.44 19.71
CA HIS A 49 -37.23 -30.54 21.08
C HIS A 49 -36.16 -31.64 21.25
N ALA A 50 -35.22 -31.35 22.14
CA ALA A 50 -34.18 -32.26 22.61
C ALA A 50 -34.73 -33.42 23.46
N SER A 51 -33.98 -34.52 23.51
CA SER A 51 -33.86 -35.33 24.73
C SER A 51 -32.44 -35.89 24.87
N PRO A 52 -31.93 -36.05 26.10
CA PRO A 52 -30.52 -36.32 26.41
C PRO A 52 -30.26 -37.81 26.63
N ASP A 53 -29.06 -38.30 26.29
CA ASP A 53 -28.31 -39.23 27.14
C ASP A 53 -26.98 -39.66 26.51
N GLY A 54 -25.93 -39.63 27.34
CA GLY A 54 -24.87 -40.63 27.41
C GLY A 54 -23.82 -40.71 26.29
N LEU A 55 -22.61 -40.21 26.56
CA LEU A 55 -21.44 -41.05 26.86
C LEU A 55 -20.15 -40.21 26.88
N GLN A 56 -19.41 -40.34 27.98
CA GLN A 56 -18.11 -39.72 28.21
C GLN A 56 -17.02 -40.44 27.39
N HIS A 57 -16.21 -39.69 26.64
CA HIS A 57 -14.90 -40.12 26.18
C HIS A 57 -13.86 -38.99 26.35
N PRO A 58 -12.62 -39.32 26.76
CA PRO A 58 -11.59 -38.33 27.03
C PRO A 58 -10.98 -37.79 25.72
N MET A 59 -10.96 -36.47 25.56
CA MET A 59 -10.30 -35.80 24.45
C MET A 59 -8.78 -35.79 24.66
N SER A 60 -8.08 -36.64 23.91
CA SER A 60 -6.63 -36.56 23.70
C SER A 60 -6.32 -35.40 22.75
N VAL A 61 -5.37 -34.55 23.12
CA VAL A 61 -4.89 -33.41 22.33
C VAL A 61 -3.97 -33.93 21.23
N GLY A 62 -4.54 -34.19 20.05
CA GLY A 62 -3.81 -34.56 18.84
C GLY A 62 -3.32 -33.34 18.07
N SER A 63 -2.02 -33.32 17.75
CA SER A 63 -1.37 -32.33 16.89
C SER A 63 -2.00 -32.28 15.49
N LEU A 64 -2.15 -31.08 14.94
CA LEU A 64 -2.81 -30.79 13.65
C LEU A 64 -1.91 -31.02 12.42
N ASP A 65 -0.72 -31.60 12.59
CA ASP A 65 0.28 -31.74 11.52
C ASP A 65 0.09 -32.96 10.60
N SER A 66 -0.99 -33.75 10.73
CA SER A 66 -1.13 -34.99 9.95
C SER A 66 -2.50 -35.20 9.28
N VAL A 67 -3.12 -34.15 8.73
CA VAL A 67 -4.23 -34.33 7.78
C VAL A 67 -3.66 -34.32 6.36
N THR A 68 -3.22 -35.48 5.89
CA THR A 68 -2.97 -35.73 4.46
C THR A 68 -4.32 -35.83 3.75
N SER A 69 -4.70 -34.80 3.00
CA SER A 69 -5.80 -34.85 2.04
C SER A 69 -5.56 -35.98 1.01
N PRO A 70 -6.61 -36.68 0.55
CA PRO A 70 -6.45 -37.77 -0.42
C PRO A 70 -5.93 -37.26 -1.78
N PRO A 71 -5.10 -38.02 -2.50
CA PRO A 71 -4.48 -37.57 -3.73
C PRO A 71 -5.48 -37.66 -4.88
N LEU A 72 -6.04 -36.53 -5.29
CA LEU A 72 -6.68 -36.42 -6.61
C LEU A 72 -5.56 -36.31 -7.66
N GLY A 73 -5.35 -37.40 -8.40
CA GLY A 73 -4.30 -37.59 -9.40
C GLY A 73 -4.45 -36.71 -10.65
N PHE A 74 -4.33 -35.39 -10.50
CA PHE A 74 -4.04 -34.49 -11.61
C PHE A 74 -2.55 -34.15 -11.60
N PRO A 75 -1.88 -34.08 -12.77
CA PRO A 75 -0.54 -33.52 -12.87
C PRO A 75 -0.61 -32.03 -12.51
N THR A 76 -0.42 -31.74 -11.23
CA THR A 76 -0.38 -30.37 -10.74
C THR A 76 0.99 -29.81 -11.08
N ARG A 77 1.06 -28.97 -12.12
CA ARG A 77 2.16 -28.00 -12.20
C ARG A 77 2.25 -27.33 -10.83
N PRO A 78 3.45 -27.25 -10.21
CA PRO A 78 3.62 -26.56 -8.93
C PRO A 78 2.99 -25.18 -9.06
N ARG A 79 1.89 -24.92 -8.33
CA ARG A 79 1.32 -23.58 -8.27
C ARG A 79 2.34 -22.72 -7.55
N LEU A 80 3.10 -21.93 -8.32
CA LEU A 80 4.03 -20.93 -7.80
C LEU A 80 3.26 -20.09 -6.78
N ARG A 81 3.76 -20.04 -5.54
CA ARG A 81 3.16 -19.19 -4.51
C ARG A 81 3.31 -17.74 -4.97
N PRO A 82 2.24 -16.92 -4.94
CA PRO A 82 2.36 -15.50 -5.24
C PRO A 82 3.34 -14.85 -4.26
N SER A 83 4.24 -14.02 -4.78
CA SER A 83 5.19 -13.30 -3.93
C SER A 83 4.50 -12.18 -3.15
N THR A 84 4.95 -11.95 -1.92
CA THR A 84 4.57 -10.80 -1.09
C THR A 84 5.78 -9.94 -0.70
N THR A 85 6.95 -10.18 -1.30
CA THR A 85 8.14 -9.33 -1.10
C THR A 85 8.15 -8.22 -2.12
N LEU A 86 8.73 -7.05 -1.81
CA LEU A 86 8.97 -6.03 -2.85
C LEU A 86 10.08 -6.46 -3.80
N VAL A 87 11.05 -7.23 -3.32
CA VAL A 87 12.22 -7.69 -4.08
C VAL A 87 11.80 -8.36 -5.39
N ASP A 88 10.83 -9.26 -5.35
CA ASP A 88 10.39 -10.01 -6.52
C ASP A 88 9.75 -9.11 -7.61
N TYR A 89 9.22 -7.95 -7.22
CA TYR A 89 8.64 -6.96 -8.15
C TYR A 89 9.65 -5.89 -8.59
N LEU A 90 10.64 -5.60 -7.73
CA LEU A 90 11.70 -4.64 -8.05
C LEU A 90 12.81 -5.28 -8.88
N GLU A 91 12.90 -6.61 -8.94
CA GLU A 91 13.88 -7.35 -9.74
C GLU A 91 13.26 -8.43 -10.64
N PRO A 92 12.29 -8.07 -11.51
CA PRO A 92 11.64 -9.05 -12.38
C PRO A 92 12.66 -9.69 -13.32
N HIS A 93 12.41 -10.95 -13.68
CA HIS A 93 13.20 -11.67 -14.68
C HIS A 93 12.86 -11.14 -16.07
N LEU A 94 13.88 -10.78 -16.84
CA LEU A 94 13.71 -10.21 -18.20
C LEU A 94 13.64 -11.29 -19.29
N GLY A 95 13.06 -12.45 -18.98
CA GLY A 95 13.05 -13.62 -19.87
C GLY A 95 14.46 -14.10 -20.26
N ALA A 96 14.62 -14.61 -21.48
CA ALA A 96 15.90 -15.11 -21.99
C ALA A 96 16.96 -14.01 -22.20
N GLU A 97 16.58 -12.74 -22.07
CA GLU A 97 17.51 -11.62 -22.01
C GLU A 97 18.09 -11.41 -20.59
N ASP A 98 17.55 -12.07 -19.55
CA ASP A 98 18.20 -12.06 -18.24
C ASP A 98 19.34 -13.09 -18.24
N SER A 99 20.57 -12.65 -17.96
CA SER A 99 21.74 -13.53 -17.87
C SER A 99 21.79 -14.31 -16.55
N ARG A 100 20.87 -14.03 -15.62
CA ARG A 100 20.74 -14.82 -14.39
C ARG A 100 20.12 -16.16 -14.76
N PRO A 101 20.58 -17.29 -14.17
CA PRO A 101 19.77 -18.49 -14.20
C PRO A 101 18.39 -18.13 -13.63
N ILE A 102 17.32 -18.75 -14.14
CA ILE A 102 15.99 -18.64 -13.52
C ILE A 102 16.16 -19.15 -12.09
N THR A 103 16.37 -18.22 -11.16
CA THR A 103 16.55 -18.59 -9.76
C THR A 103 15.25 -19.28 -9.36
N PRO A 104 15.28 -20.51 -8.81
CA PRO A 104 14.08 -21.06 -8.23
C PRO A 104 13.60 -20.04 -7.19
N GLN A 105 12.48 -19.36 -7.48
CA GLN A 105 11.91 -18.27 -6.67
C GLN A 105 12.04 -18.63 -5.21
N HIS A 106 12.96 -17.95 -4.49
CA HIS A 106 13.36 -18.22 -3.12
C HIS A 106 12.70 -19.45 -2.50
N GLY A 107 13.10 -20.64 -2.99
CA GLY A 107 12.70 -21.89 -2.38
C GLY A 107 13.30 -21.87 -1.00
N VAL A 108 12.47 -21.55 0.00
CA VAL A 108 12.73 -21.44 1.43
C VAL A 108 14.21 -21.70 1.72
N THR A 109 15.07 -20.71 1.42
CA THR A 109 16.35 -20.69 2.08
C THR A 109 15.93 -20.28 3.48
N GLU A 110 15.74 -21.28 4.35
CA GLU A 110 15.74 -21.08 5.78
C GLU A 110 16.94 -20.18 6.03
N SER A 111 16.68 -18.89 6.20
CA SER A 111 17.70 -18.02 6.76
C SER A 111 17.97 -18.65 8.11
N PRO A 112 19.20 -19.09 8.40
CA PRO A 112 19.54 -19.49 9.74
C PRO A 112 19.60 -18.19 10.55
N HIS A 113 18.43 -17.64 10.86
CA HIS A 113 18.24 -17.05 12.17
C HIS A 113 18.22 -18.23 13.13
N THR A 114 19.41 -18.82 13.35
CA THR A 114 19.72 -19.42 14.63
C THR A 114 19.60 -18.27 15.62
N LEU A 115 18.38 -18.10 16.13
CA LEU A 115 18.18 -17.54 17.45
C LEU A 115 19.02 -18.43 18.35
N ASP A 116 20.20 -17.94 18.67
CA ASP A 116 21.09 -18.52 19.66
C ASP A 116 20.33 -18.42 21.00
N THR A 117 19.48 -19.41 21.26
CA THR A 117 18.77 -19.61 22.51
C THR A 117 19.76 -20.18 23.50
N ASP A 118 20.77 -19.39 23.87
CA ASP A 118 21.58 -19.67 25.04
C ASP A 118 21.94 -18.39 25.78
N ARG A 119 20.95 -17.90 26.53
CA ARG A 119 21.15 -17.20 27.80
C ARG A 119 19.85 -17.25 28.57
N GLY A 120 19.79 -18.21 29.49
CA GLY A 120 18.82 -18.23 30.57
C GLY A 120 18.93 -16.96 31.41
N HIS A 121 18.13 -15.97 31.07
CA HIS A 121 17.55 -15.04 32.02
C HIS A 121 16.05 -15.19 31.87
N GLU A 122 15.44 -15.88 32.84
CA GLU A 122 14.00 -15.84 33.10
C GLU A 122 13.60 -14.37 33.30
N SER A 123 13.34 -13.68 32.19
CA SER A 123 12.59 -12.45 32.20
C SER A 123 11.17 -12.87 32.54
N THR A 124 10.74 -12.53 33.74
CA THR A 124 9.35 -12.50 34.14
C THR A 124 8.58 -11.73 33.05
N LEU A 125 7.99 -12.47 32.12
CA LEU A 125 7.32 -11.90 30.96
C LEU A 125 6.09 -11.16 31.49
N ASN A 126 6.25 -9.85 31.60
CA ASN A 126 5.18 -8.92 31.91
C ASN A 126 4.28 -8.85 30.68
N PHE A 127 3.44 -9.88 30.49
CA PHE A 127 2.63 -10.14 29.29
C PHE A 127 1.64 -9.01 28.95
N GLY A 128 1.45 -8.01 29.84
CA GLY A 128 0.52 -6.90 29.62
C GLY A 128 1.14 -5.55 29.23
N VAL A 129 2.46 -5.35 29.30
CA VAL A 129 3.04 -3.99 29.18
C VAL A 129 3.57 -3.73 27.77
N VAL A 130 3.02 -2.70 27.12
CA VAL A 130 3.57 -2.11 25.88
C VAL A 130 4.84 -1.34 26.24
N VAL A 131 5.94 -1.59 25.53
CA VAL A 131 7.27 -1.12 25.94
C VAL A 131 7.71 0.08 25.11
N SER A 132 8.16 1.14 25.77
CA SER A 132 8.71 2.32 25.11
C SER A 132 10.12 2.06 24.57
N PRO A 133 10.47 2.55 23.37
CA PRO A 133 11.84 2.45 22.84
C PRO A 133 12.86 3.21 23.73
N ILE A 134 12.41 4.24 24.46
CA ILE A 134 13.21 4.95 25.46
C ILE A 134 13.31 4.10 26.74
N GLY A 135 12.18 3.55 27.19
CA GLY A 135 12.13 2.69 28.38
C GLY A 135 12.93 1.39 28.23
N SER A 136 13.10 0.88 27.01
CA SER A 136 13.96 -0.26 26.70
C SER A 136 15.43 0.10 26.51
N GLY A 137 15.79 1.39 26.56
CA GLY A 137 17.16 1.87 26.35
C GLY A 137 17.65 1.76 24.90
N LEU A 138 16.78 1.51 23.92
CA LEU A 138 17.17 1.46 22.50
C LEU A 138 17.55 2.84 21.96
N VAL A 139 16.87 3.88 22.45
CA VAL A 139 17.14 5.27 22.10
C VAL A 139 17.05 6.16 23.34
N SER A 140 17.80 7.26 23.34
CA SER A 140 17.61 8.32 24.34
C SER A 140 16.38 9.20 24.02
N GLU A 141 15.88 9.95 24.99
CA GLU A 141 14.79 10.94 24.77
C GLU A 141 15.13 11.95 23.66
N ASN A 142 16.37 12.45 23.64
CA ASN A 142 16.81 13.42 22.63
C ASN A 142 16.88 12.80 21.23
N GLU A 143 17.34 11.55 21.15
CA GLU A 143 17.38 10.80 19.90
C GLU A 143 15.98 10.47 19.39
N ALA A 144 15.05 10.11 20.28
CA ALA A 144 13.67 9.86 19.92
C ALA A 144 12.99 11.13 19.38
N LYS A 145 13.21 12.29 20.01
CA LYS A 145 12.74 13.59 19.49
C LYS A 145 13.30 13.89 18.10
N TYR A 146 14.60 13.70 17.91
CA TYR A 146 15.24 13.89 16.61
C TYR A 146 14.64 12.97 15.53
N LEU A 147 14.57 11.67 15.80
CA LEU A 147 14.02 10.68 14.86
C LEU A 147 12.55 10.96 14.53
N TYR A 148 11.74 11.32 15.52
CA TYR A 148 10.34 11.66 15.31
C TYR A 148 10.17 12.93 14.47
N GLN A 149 11.01 13.96 14.70
CA GLN A 149 11.01 15.17 13.89
C GLN A 149 11.37 14.84 12.42
N GLN A 150 12.41 14.04 12.20
CA GLN A 150 12.78 13.59 10.85
C GLN A 150 11.68 12.75 10.20
N PHE A 151 10.95 11.95 10.98
CA PHE A 151 9.80 11.20 10.49
C PHE A 151 8.73 12.12 9.91
N LEU A 152 8.32 13.16 10.66
CA LEU A 152 7.32 14.11 10.20
C LEU A 152 7.81 14.94 9.02
N ASP A 153 9.02 15.48 9.09
CA ASP A 153 9.52 16.45 8.11
C ASP A 153 9.87 15.83 6.76
N ARG A 154 10.38 14.59 6.76
CA ARG A 154 10.98 13.98 5.56
C ARG A 154 10.35 12.64 5.19
N VAL A 155 10.15 11.76 6.16
CA VAL A 155 9.74 10.37 5.90
C VAL A 155 8.26 10.24 5.55
N SER A 156 7.41 10.93 6.31
CA SER A 156 5.97 10.73 6.29
C SER A 156 5.19 11.70 5.38
N LEU A 157 5.83 12.79 4.95
CA LEU A 157 5.24 13.92 4.21
C LEU A 157 4.37 13.47 3.03
N THR A 158 4.80 12.39 2.39
CA THR A 158 4.27 11.80 1.15
C THR A 158 2.98 11.01 1.36
N SER A 159 2.80 10.50 2.58
CA SER A 159 1.69 9.61 2.93
C SER A 159 0.39 10.38 3.08
N GLY A 160 0.48 11.67 3.44
CA GLY A 160 -0.66 12.48 3.86
C GLY A 160 -1.44 11.85 5.02
N MET A 161 -0.79 10.99 5.82
CA MET A 161 -1.43 10.34 6.97
C MET A 161 -1.34 11.19 8.23
N PHE A 162 -0.27 11.98 8.36
CA PHE A 162 0.03 12.72 9.58
C PHE A 162 -0.16 14.23 9.40
N ASP A 163 -0.90 14.80 10.33
CA ASP A 163 -0.96 16.24 10.57
C ASP A 163 0.08 16.61 11.64
N PRO A 164 1.11 17.42 11.34
CA PRO A 164 2.16 17.79 12.30
C PRO A 164 1.66 18.57 13.53
N GLN A 165 0.53 19.26 13.44
CA GLN A 165 -0.05 19.98 14.58
C GLN A 165 -0.86 19.06 15.49
N TYR A 166 -1.47 18.03 14.93
CA TYR A 166 -2.18 17.00 15.69
C TYR A 166 -1.22 15.95 16.26
N HIS A 167 -0.29 15.45 15.43
CA HIS A 167 0.72 14.45 15.77
C HIS A 167 1.97 15.12 16.32
N THR A 168 1.85 15.78 17.46
CA THR A 168 3.02 16.30 18.16
C THR A 168 3.78 15.17 18.84
N TYR A 169 5.09 15.35 19.05
CA TYR A 169 5.91 14.39 19.79
C TYR A 169 5.28 14.04 21.16
N ALA A 170 4.83 15.07 21.89
CA ALA A 170 4.23 14.88 23.21
C ALA A 170 2.97 14.01 23.14
N ARG A 171 2.11 14.22 22.13
CA ARG A 171 0.90 13.41 21.96
C ARG A 171 1.23 11.98 21.51
N VAL A 172 2.03 11.82 20.45
CA VAL A 172 2.31 10.49 19.89
C VAL A 172 3.13 9.63 20.84
N SER A 173 3.98 10.21 21.70
CA SER A 173 4.70 9.47 22.75
C SER A 173 3.77 8.71 23.72
N GLY A 174 2.51 9.16 23.88
CA GLY A 174 1.47 8.45 24.62
C GLY A 174 0.82 7.30 23.85
N TRP A 175 0.99 7.23 22.53
CA TRP A 175 0.46 6.19 21.64
C TRP A 175 1.55 5.20 21.26
N MET A 176 1.95 4.39 22.23
CA MET A 176 3.20 3.64 22.17
C MET A 176 3.43 2.78 20.90
N PRO A 177 2.44 2.05 20.34
CA PRO A 177 2.64 1.34 19.08
C PRO A 177 2.96 2.28 17.92
N LEU A 178 2.24 3.40 17.80
CA LEU A 178 2.47 4.38 16.74
C LEU A 178 3.82 5.06 16.92
N PHE A 179 4.13 5.50 18.14
CA PHE A 179 5.42 6.12 18.45
C PHE A 179 6.58 5.21 18.04
N THR A 180 6.55 3.96 18.48
CA THR A 180 7.60 2.99 18.17
C THR A 180 7.71 2.76 16.66
N ALA A 181 6.59 2.67 15.95
CA ALA A 181 6.56 2.52 14.49
C ALA A 181 7.15 3.74 13.76
N CYS A 182 6.84 4.97 14.19
CA CYS A 182 7.41 6.21 13.63
C CYS A 182 8.93 6.28 13.87
N ILE A 183 9.39 5.94 15.07
CA ILE A 183 10.83 5.89 15.40
C ILE A 183 11.53 4.81 14.56
N TYR A 184 10.91 3.63 14.39
CA TYR A 184 11.40 2.61 13.46
C TYR A 184 11.55 3.16 12.04
N ALA A 185 10.50 3.75 11.46
CA ALA A 185 10.50 4.23 10.09
C ALA A 185 11.63 5.26 9.84
N ALA A 186 11.83 6.21 10.76
CA ALA A 186 12.95 7.14 10.68
C ALA A 186 14.31 6.46 10.90
N SER A 187 14.41 5.52 11.85
CA SER A 187 15.68 4.86 12.17
C SER A 187 16.28 4.11 10.98
N ARG A 188 15.46 3.61 10.04
CA ARG A 188 15.96 2.99 8.80
C ARG A 188 16.89 3.90 7.98
N TYR A 189 16.74 5.21 8.13
CA TYR A 189 17.51 6.20 7.39
C TYR A 189 18.57 6.88 8.25
N PHE A 190 18.23 7.21 9.49
CA PHE A 190 19.09 8.03 10.35
C PHE A 190 19.85 7.23 11.41
N ARG A 191 19.41 6.00 11.72
CA ARG A 191 20.05 5.06 12.67
C ARG A 191 19.91 3.60 12.21
N PRO A 192 20.45 3.21 11.03
CA PRO A 192 20.19 1.88 10.46
C PRO A 192 20.57 0.72 11.39
N ALA A 193 21.59 0.89 12.23
CA ALA A 193 22.00 -0.13 13.21
C ALA A 193 20.93 -0.47 14.28
N LEU A 194 19.94 0.40 14.48
CA LEU A 194 18.85 0.20 15.45
C LEU A 194 17.53 -0.23 14.79
N SER A 195 17.42 -0.17 13.46
CA SER A 195 16.12 -0.32 12.79
C SER A 195 15.48 -1.67 13.04
N ASP A 196 16.27 -2.74 13.06
CA ASP A 196 15.73 -4.10 13.23
C ASP A 196 15.21 -4.31 14.66
N GLN A 197 15.93 -3.79 15.66
CA GLN A 197 15.50 -3.85 17.07
C GLN A 197 14.22 -3.04 17.28
N LEU A 198 14.13 -1.85 16.68
CA LEU A 198 12.94 -1.00 16.73
C LEU A 198 11.75 -1.61 15.96
N PHE A 199 11.99 -2.30 14.85
CA PHE A 199 10.96 -3.03 14.12
C PHE A 199 10.35 -4.17 14.95
N VAL A 200 11.22 -4.97 15.60
CA VAL A 200 10.79 -6.05 16.50
C VAL A 200 9.97 -5.47 17.65
N LEU A 201 10.44 -4.39 18.27
CA LEU A 201 9.70 -3.73 19.35
C LEU A 201 8.34 -3.20 18.89
N ALA A 202 8.27 -2.52 17.73
CA ALA A 202 7.02 -2.01 17.15
C ALA A 202 6.05 -3.15 16.85
N SER A 203 6.53 -4.24 16.24
CA SER A 203 5.74 -5.42 15.93
C SER A 203 5.18 -6.07 17.19
N ASN A 204 6.00 -6.23 18.24
CA ASN A 204 5.58 -6.76 19.53
C ASN A 204 4.51 -5.89 20.20
N ASN A 205 4.68 -4.56 20.18
CA ASN A 205 3.71 -3.62 20.73
C ASN A 205 2.36 -3.69 20.00
N ILE A 206 2.37 -3.81 18.67
CA ILE A 206 1.17 -4.01 17.86
C ILE A 206 0.51 -5.35 18.20
N SER A 207 1.26 -6.44 18.18
CA SER A 207 0.74 -7.79 18.47
C SER A 207 0.08 -7.86 19.84
N LYS A 208 0.68 -7.24 20.87
CA LYS A 208 0.09 -7.17 22.22
C LYS A 208 -1.26 -6.46 22.23
N LYS A 209 -1.37 -5.26 21.65
CA LYS A 209 -2.65 -4.53 21.59
C LYS A 209 -3.72 -5.32 20.84
N VAL A 210 -3.35 -5.95 19.72
CA VAL A 210 -4.27 -6.78 18.94
C VAL A 210 -4.75 -7.98 19.76
N GLN A 211 -3.86 -8.65 20.50
CA GLN A 211 -4.22 -9.80 21.35
C GLN A 211 -5.13 -9.39 22.51
N ASN A 212 -4.96 -8.19 23.07
CA ASN A 212 -5.82 -7.65 24.13
C ASN A 212 -7.18 -7.15 23.62
N GLY A 213 -7.35 -6.99 22.30
CA GLY A 213 -8.52 -6.32 21.72
C GLY A 213 -8.53 -4.80 21.92
N ASP A 214 -7.39 -4.21 22.28
CA ASP A 214 -7.20 -2.78 22.49
C ASP A 214 -7.06 -2.07 21.13
N VAL A 215 -8.17 -1.86 20.44
CA VAL A 215 -8.17 -1.30 19.07
C VAL A 215 -8.46 0.21 19.10
N ASP A 216 -7.57 1.00 18.48
CA ASP A 216 -7.72 2.44 18.29
C ASP A 216 -7.07 2.90 16.97
N VAL A 217 -7.35 4.14 16.55
CA VAL A 217 -6.79 4.73 15.32
C VAL A 217 -5.24 4.70 15.32
N PRO A 218 -4.52 5.05 16.41
CA PRO A 218 -3.07 4.96 16.43
C PRO A 218 -2.51 3.54 16.19
N LEU A 219 -3.19 2.48 16.64
CA LEU A 219 -2.79 1.10 16.33
C LEU A 219 -2.87 0.82 14.82
N ILE A 220 -3.92 1.30 14.16
CA ILE A 220 -4.11 1.15 12.70
C ILE A 220 -3.00 1.93 11.97
N GLN A 221 -2.76 3.17 12.36
CA GLN A 221 -1.68 3.99 11.80
C GLN A 221 -0.31 3.33 12.00
N ALA A 222 -0.06 2.70 13.15
CA ALA A 222 1.18 1.96 13.42
C ALA A 222 1.36 0.80 12.43
N LEU A 223 0.30 0.04 12.15
CA LEU A 223 0.32 -1.00 11.11
C LEU A 223 0.62 -0.40 9.73
N LEU A 224 -0.03 0.71 9.36
CA LEU A 224 0.18 1.38 8.07
C LEU A 224 1.61 1.93 7.93
N VAL A 225 2.23 2.40 9.02
CA VAL A 225 3.64 2.80 9.06
C VAL A 225 4.55 1.60 8.77
N LEU A 226 4.31 0.45 9.43
CA LEU A 226 5.09 -0.78 9.17
C LEU A 226 4.86 -1.38 7.79
N VAL A 227 3.72 -1.12 7.15
CA VAL A 227 3.45 -1.51 5.76
C VAL A 227 4.17 -0.57 4.80
N THR A 228 4.13 0.74 5.08
CA THR A 228 4.66 1.77 4.18
C THR A 228 6.19 1.77 4.16
N TRP A 229 6.83 1.84 5.31
CA TRP A 229 8.29 1.93 5.43
C TRP A 229 8.91 0.60 5.84
N LYS A 230 8.58 -0.43 5.08
CA LYS A 230 9.08 -1.79 5.32
C LYS A 230 10.43 -2.07 4.65
N ALA A 231 11.14 -3.08 5.15
CA ALA A 231 12.23 -3.68 4.38
C ALA A 231 11.67 -4.33 3.09
N PRO A 232 12.36 -4.23 1.93
CA PRO A 232 11.95 -4.90 0.70
C PRO A 232 11.69 -6.40 0.86
N SER A 233 12.49 -7.03 1.73
CA SER A 233 12.43 -8.44 2.09
C SER A 233 11.26 -8.82 3.01
N ASP A 234 10.58 -7.86 3.64
CA ASP A 234 9.45 -8.13 4.55
C ASP A 234 8.26 -8.75 3.78
N ARG A 235 7.85 -9.96 4.16
CA ARG A 235 6.74 -10.72 3.59
C ARG A 235 5.39 -10.47 4.28
N THR A 236 5.41 -9.80 5.42
CA THR A 236 4.26 -9.69 6.33
C THR A 236 3.35 -8.51 6.02
N SER A 237 3.74 -7.62 5.12
CA SER A 237 3.05 -6.34 4.86
C SER A 237 1.63 -6.54 4.36
N TYR A 238 1.40 -7.51 3.48
CA TYR A 238 0.06 -7.84 3.01
C TYR A 238 -0.85 -8.31 4.16
N ILE A 239 -0.31 -9.09 5.11
CA ILE A 239 -1.03 -9.54 6.30
C ILE A 239 -1.33 -8.36 7.24
N LYS A 240 -0.32 -7.52 7.53
CA LYS A 240 -0.47 -6.31 8.35
C LYS A 240 -1.50 -5.35 7.76
N LEU A 241 -1.53 -5.21 6.43
CA LEU A 241 -2.48 -4.37 5.71
C LEU A 241 -3.90 -4.93 5.81
N GLY A 242 -4.10 -6.23 5.58
CA GLY A 242 -5.39 -6.88 5.79
C GLY A 242 -5.87 -6.79 7.24
N LEU A 243 -4.95 -6.83 8.22
CA LEU A 243 -5.27 -6.59 9.63
C LEU A 243 -5.71 -5.13 9.86
N ALA A 244 -4.94 -4.15 9.37
CA ALA A 244 -5.29 -2.73 9.48
C ALA A 244 -6.69 -2.46 8.91
N VAL A 245 -7.01 -3.01 7.74
CA VAL A 245 -8.34 -2.92 7.13
C VAL A 245 -9.43 -3.48 8.04
N ARG A 246 -9.26 -4.68 8.59
CA ARG A 246 -10.23 -5.26 9.54
C ARG A 246 -10.42 -4.42 10.80
N LEU A 247 -9.34 -3.84 11.34
CA LEU A 247 -9.42 -2.96 12.52
C LEU A 247 -10.13 -1.65 12.22
N MET A 248 -9.97 -1.07 11.01
CA MET A 248 -10.75 0.09 10.57
C MET A 248 -12.24 -0.22 10.56
N PHE A 249 -12.63 -1.39 10.05
CA PHE A 249 -14.03 -1.84 10.07
C PHE A 249 -14.56 -2.05 11.48
N GLN A 250 -13.75 -2.63 12.38
CA GLN A 250 -14.12 -2.83 13.78
C GLN A 250 -14.39 -1.50 14.49
N LEU A 251 -13.61 -0.46 14.19
CA LEU A 251 -13.83 0.89 14.68
C LEU A 251 -14.92 1.67 13.94
N ARG A 252 -15.52 1.09 12.89
CA ARG A 252 -16.50 1.75 12.01
C ARG A 252 -15.97 3.10 11.51
N LEU A 253 -14.71 3.13 11.08
CA LEU A 253 -14.18 4.32 10.44
C LEU A 253 -14.86 4.48 9.07
N GLU A 254 -15.61 5.57 8.92
CA GLU A 254 -16.34 5.92 7.70
C GLU A 254 -15.66 7.10 7.00
N PHE A 255 -15.82 7.20 5.68
CA PHE A 255 -15.32 8.32 4.89
C PHE A 255 -16.42 8.90 3.97
N PRO A 256 -16.65 10.23 3.99
CA PRO A 256 -16.21 11.16 5.03
C PRO A 256 -16.91 10.82 6.36
N ALA A 257 -16.26 11.12 7.49
CA ALA A 257 -16.97 11.15 8.76
C ALA A 257 -18.04 12.26 8.68
N GLU A 258 -19.13 12.12 9.45
CA GLU A 258 -20.23 13.09 9.46
C GLU A 258 -19.73 14.55 9.52
N VAL A 259 -20.48 15.47 8.89
CA VAL A 259 -20.14 16.90 8.80
C VAL A 259 -19.80 17.43 10.20
N VAL A 260 -18.53 17.82 10.39
CA VAL A 260 -18.06 18.39 11.65
C VAL A 260 -18.96 19.57 12.02
N PRO A 261 -19.61 19.57 13.20
CA PRO A 261 -20.41 20.71 13.62
C PRO A 261 -19.53 21.95 13.68
N LEU A 262 -20.04 23.09 13.17
CA LEU A 262 -19.32 24.37 13.12
C LEU A 262 -18.80 24.88 14.49
N THR A 263 -19.18 24.23 15.58
CA THR A 263 -18.82 24.55 16.96
C THR A 263 -17.69 23.69 17.54
N SER A 264 -17.11 22.75 16.78
CA SER A 264 -16.00 21.91 17.27
C SER A 264 -14.73 22.73 17.49
N SER A 265 -13.95 22.38 18.51
CA SER A 265 -12.59 22.94 18.67
C SER A 265 -11.67 22.51 17.52
N ASP A 266 -10.58 23.27 17.26
CA ASP A 266 -9.58 22.93 16.24
C ASP A 266 -8.99 21.52 16.47
N ASP A 267 -8.76 21.15 17.74
CA ASP A 267 -8.22 19.83 18.09
C ASP A 267 -9.21 18.68 17.82
N GLU A 268 -10.51 18.89 18.10
CA GLU A 268 -11.55 17.91 17.77
C GLU A 268 -11.72 17.75 16.25
N SER A 269 -11.71 18.87 15.52
CA SER A 269 -11.71 18.86 14.05
C SER A 269 -10.54 18.05 13.50
N ARG A 270 -9.31 18.31 13.98
CA ARG A 270 -8.12 17.54 13.56
C ARG A 270 -8.19 16.07 13.93
N ARG A 271 -8.77 15.73 15.09
CA ARG A 271 -9.00 14.33 15.50
C ARG A 271 -9.94 13.58 14.57
N LEU A 272 -11.00 14.24 14.09
CA LEU A 272 -11.92 13.64 13.11
C LEU A 272 -11.20 13.43 11.78
N VAL A 273 -10.51 14.46 11.28
CA VAL A 273 -9.77 14.38 10.02
C VAL A 273 -8.62 13.35 10.10
N ASP A 274 -8.01 13.16 11.26
CA ASP A 274 -7.01 12.10 11.50
C ASP A 274 -7.55 10.68 11.25
N ALA A 275 -8.75 10.40 11.75
CA ALA A 275 -9.43 9.13 11.49
C ALA A 275 -9.72 8.94 10.00
N GLU A 276 -10.16 10.00 9.31
CA GLU A 276 -10.43 9.98 7.86
C GLU A 276 -9.14 9.80 7.04
N ARG A 277 -8.03 10.45 7.43
CA ARG A 277 -6.71 10.28 6.79
C ARG A 277 -6.19 8.85 6.86
N THR A 278 -6.58 8.14 7.92
CA THR A 278 -6.19 6.75 8.19
C THR A 278 -6.92 5.77 7.27
N VAL A 279 -8.06 6.14 6.68
CA VAL A 279 -8.79 5.30 5.73
C VAL A 279 -7.89 4.96 4.53
N CYS A 280 -7.60 3.66 4.40
CA CYS A 280 -6.42 3.19 3.69
C CYS A 280 -6.66 2.95 2.19
N ARG A 281 -5.96 3.71 1.33
CA ARG A 281 -5.80 3.37 -0.09
C ARG A 281 -4.63 2.46 -0.41
N LEU A 282 -3.68 2.29 0.53
CA LEU A 282 -2.50 1.45 0.31
C LEU A 282 -2.88 0.00 0.01
N ASP A 283 -4.03 -0.46 0.51
CA ASP A 283 -4.59 -1.78 0.22
C ASP A 283 -4.67 -2.06 -1.27
N LEU A 284 -5.21 -1.13 -2.06
CA LEU A 284 -5.32 -1.30 -3.50
C LEU A 284 -3.95 -1.34 -4.18
N SER A 285 -3.02 -0.45 -3.79
CA SER A 285 -1.67 -0.40 -4.36
C SER A 285 -0.91 -1.72 -4.15
N TYR A 286 -0.96 -2.24 -2.91
CA TYR A 286 -0.30 -3.49 -2.55
C TYR A 286 -0.97 -4.72 -3.16
N SER A 287 -2.30 -4.71 -3.28
CA SER A 287 -3.06 -5.78 -3.92
C SER A 287 -2.75 -5.87 -5.42
N LEU A 288 -2.69 -4.73 -6.11
CA LEU A 288 -2.28 -4.66 -7.52
C LEU A 288 -0.82 -5.11 -7.70
N MET A 289 0.08 -4.60 -6.84
CA MET A 289 1.49 -4.95 -6.89
C MET A 289 1.69 -6.45 -6.66
N PHE A 290 1.10 -7.02 -5.61
CA PHE A 290 1.26 -8.43 -5.27
C PHE A 290 0.37 -9.38 -6.07
N GLN A 291 -0.50 -8.85 -6.93
CA GLN A 291 -1.52 -9.64 -7.65
C GLN A 291 -2.38 -10.47 -6.68
N LEU A 292 -2.73 -9.86 -5.56
CA LEU A 292 -3.57 -10.44 -4.52
C LEU A 292 -4.91 -9.66 -4.43
N PRO A 293 -5.97 -10.25 -3.88
CA PRO A 293 -7.25 -9.54 -3.72
C PRO A 293 -7.12 -8.33 -2.79
N ALA A 294 -7.84 -7.24 -3.08
CA ALA A 294 -7.96 -6.14 -2.13
C ALA A 294 -8.68 -6.58 -0.85
N GLY A 295 -8.20 -6.09 0.29
CA GLY A 295 -8.87 -6.25 1.58
C GLY A 295 -10.13 -5.38 1.72
N CYS A 296 -10.22 -4.30 0.95
CA CYS A 296 -11.40 -3.44 0.84
C CYS A 296 -11.99 -3.47 -0.58
N HIS A 297 -13.31 -3.33 -0.67
CA HIS A 297 -13.97 -3.19 -1.96
C HIS A 297 -13.71 -1.77 -2.53
N PRO A 298 -13.43 -1.59 -3.83
CA PRO A 298 -13.21 -0.28 -4.45
C PRO A 298 -14.21 0.81 -4.08
N SER A 299 -15.50 0.46 -4.00
CA SER A 299 -16.57 1.41 -3.63
C SER A 299 -16.47 1.97 -2.21
N MET A 300 -15.60 1.42 -1.37
CA MET A 300 -15.33 1.89 -0.02
C MET A 300 -14.25 2.96 0.03
N LEU A 301 -13.45 3.06 -1.03
CA LEU A 301 -12.49 4.13 -1.16
C LEU A 301 -13.24 5.36 -1.69
N PRO A 302 -12.88 6.57 -1.22
CA PRO A 302 -13.52 7.75 -1.77
C PRO A 302 -13.24 7.91 -3.27
N THR A 303 -14.03 8.71 -3.94
CA THR A 303 -13.73 9.21 -5.30
C THR A 303 -12.79 10.41 -5.23
N GLU A 304 -12.19 10.77 -6.36
CA GLU A 304 -11.45 12.04 -6.51
C GLU A 304 -12.30 13.22 -6.01
N ALA A 305 -13.54 13.35 -6.50
CA ALA A 305 -14.45 14.44 -6.15
C ALA A 305 -14.88 14.46 -4.66
N GLN A 306 -14.92 13.31 -3.99
CA GLN A 306 -15.16 13.26 -2.54
C GLN A 306 -13.93 13.76 -1.77
N LEU A 307 -12.72 13.36 -2.19
CA LEU A 307 -11.49 13.83 -1.56
C LEU A 307 -11.24 15.32 -1.79
N GLU A 308 -11.66 15.89 -2.91
CA GLU A 308 -11.55 17.34 -3.15
C GLU A 308 -12.40 18.12 -2.16
N ARG A 309 -13.68 17.77 -2.06
CA ARG A 309 -14.59 18.38 -1.08
C ARG A 309 -14.11 18.19 0.35
N TRP A 310 -13.55 17.02 0.65
CA TRP A 310 -12.94 16.74 1.94
C TRP A 310 -11.72 17.64 2.19
N ALA A 311 -10.76 17.71 1.28
CA ALA A 311 -9.57 18.55 1.45
C ALA A 311 -9.93 20.05 1.58
N ASP A 312 -10.94 20.51 0.83
CA ASP A 312 -11.42 21.88 0.91
C ASP A 312 -12.13 22.20 2.24
N SER A 313 -12.84 21.23 2.84
CA SER A 313 -13.61 21.46 4.07
C SER A 313 -12.75 21.73 5.30
N HIS A 314 -11.49 21.26 5.30
CA HIS A 314 -10.55 21.45 6.41
C HIS A 314 -9.21 22.04 5.97
N LYS A 315 -9.20 22.75 4.84
CA LYS A 315 -8.04 23.49 4.30
C LYS A 315 -7.36 24.40 5.33
N SER A 316 -8.11 24.90 6.32
CA SER A 316 -7.60 25.68 7.45
C SER A 316 -6.54 24.95 8.28
N HIS A 317 -6.54 23.61 8.28
CA HIS A 317 -5.56 22.79 9.00
C HIS A 317 -4.14 22.88 8.40
N LYS A 318 -4.00 23.34 7.15
CA LYS A 318 -2.73 23.54 6.43
C LYS A 318 -1.84 22.29 6.38
N VAL A 319 -2.44 21.15 6.02
CA VAL A 319 -1.72 19.88 5.82
C VAL A 319 -1.60 19.63 4.32
N PRO A 320 -0.42 19.87 3.70
CA PRO A 320 -0.26 19.79 2.24
C PRO A 320 -0.62 18.43 1.63
N GLY A 321 -0.42 17.36 2.40
CA GLY A 321 -0.76 16.00 1.99
C GLY A 321 -2.25 15.80 1.72
N ASP A 322 -3.13 16.59 2.34
CA ASP A 322 -4.58 16.48 2.14
C ASP A 322 -4.98 16.96 0.75
N ALA A 323 -4.43 18.09 0.31
CA ALA A 323 -4.63 18.61 -1.04
C ALA A 323 -4.03 17.68 -2.12
N PHE A 324 -3.08 16.82 -1.76
CA PHE A 324 -2.45 15.85 -2.67
C PHE A 324 -3.27 14.55 -2.84
N LYS A 325 -4.06 14.15 -1.84
CA LYS A 325 -4.87 12.91 -1.88
C LYS A 325 -5.85 12.83 -3.06
N PRO A 326 -6.57 13.89 -3.47
CA PRO A 326 -7.43 13.84 -4.65
C PRO A 326 -6.68 13.42 -5.91
N PHE A 327 -5.50 14.00 -6.14
CA PHE A 327 -4.66 13.64 -7.27
C PHE A 327 -4.26 12.16 -7.21
N LEU A 328 -3.80 11.68 -6.06
CA LEU A 328 -3.48 10.26 -5.86
C LEU A 328 -4.69 9.35 -6.12
N SER A 329 -5.88 9.73 -5.67
CA SER A 329 -7.13 9.00 -5.97
C SER A 329 -7.37 8.88 -7.45
N SER A 330 -7.17 9.97 -8.19
CA SER A 330 -7.39 9.97 -9.64
C SER A 330 -6.48 8.96 -10.35
N LEU A 331 -5.21 8.81 -9.92
CA LEU A 331 -4.30 7.82 -10.48
C LEU A 331 -4.86 6.40 -10.34
N TRP A 332 -5.49 6.11 -9.20
CA TRP A 332 -6.05 4.79 -8.89
C TRP A 332 -7.32 4.46 -9.67
N GLU A 333 -8.19 5.45 -9.92
CA GLU A 333 -9.38 5.24 -10.75
C GLU A 333 -8.98 4.74 -12.16
N TYR A 334 -7.86 5.24 -12.72
CA TYR A 334 -7.32 4.72 -13.98
C TYR A 334 -6.68 3.33 -13.85
N HIS A 335 -6.22 2.95 -12.67
CA HIS A 335 -5.70 1.61 -12.42
C HIS A 335 -6.81 0.56 -12.46
N GLU A 336 -7.96 0.77 -11.83
CA GLU A 336 -9.08 -0.21 -11.86
C GLU A 336 -9.58 -0.45 -13.29
N ASP A 337 -9.64 0.62 -14.06
CA ASP A 337 -9.99 0.67 -15.47
C ASP A 337 -8.98 -0.04 -16.41
N THR A 338 -7.78 -0.34 -15.93
CA THR A 338 -6.70 -1.01 -16.70
C THR A 338 -6.28 -2.35 -16.08
N ALA A 339 -6.56 -2.56 -14.80
CA ALA A 339 -6.24 -3.76 -14.02
C ALA A 339 -7.36 -4.81 -14.07
N THR A 340 -8.39 -4.60 -14.90
CA THR A 340 -9.27 -5.66 -15.38
C THR A 340 -8.46 -6.66 -16.23
N TYR A 341 -7.75 -7.54 -15.50
CA TYR A 341 -7.44 -8.94 -15.81
C TYR A 341 -6.33 -9.31 -16.81
N PRO A 342 -5.56 -10.36 -16.45
CA PRO A 342 -5.33 -11.51 -17.33
C PRO A 342 -5.96 -12.77 -16.71
N ARG A 343 -7.29 -12.79 -16.52
CA ARG A 343 -8.08 -14.02 -16.32
C ARG A 343 -9.48 -13.80 -16.89
N THR A 344 -9.84 -14.66 -17.84
CA THR A 344 -11.20 -14.99 -18.27
C THR A 344 -12.06 -13.87 -18.88
N ASN A 345 -12.11 -13.84 -20.21
CA ASN A 345 -13.29 -13.55 -21.05
C ASN A 345 -14.42 -12.72 -20.39
N LEU A 346 -14.17 -11.43 -20.15
CA LEU A 346 -15.23 -10.44 -20.04
C LEU A 346 -14.94 -9.34 -21.05
N ASP A 347 -15.97 -9.05 -21.82
CA ASP A 347 -15.98 -8.33 -23.09
C ASP A 347 -15.40 -6.90 -22.97
N LEU A 348 -14.10 -6.74 -23.23
CA LEU A 348 -13.44 -5.43 -23.35
C LEU A 348 -13.95 -4.59 -24.54
N LYS A 349 -14.90 -5.12 -25.33
CA LYS A 349 -15.48 -4.43 -26.49
C LYS A 349 -16.37 -3.24 -26.13
N HIS A 350 -16.69 -2.99 -24.85
CA HIS A 350 -17.68 -1.99 -24.46
C HIS A 350 -17.20 -0.94 -23.45
N ALA A 351 -15.89 -0.85 -23.15
CA ALA A 351 -15.40 0.34 -22.45
C ALA A 351 -15.49 1.55 -23.41
N PRO A 352 -16.25 2.62 -23.07
CA PRO A 352 -16.54 3.72 -24.01
C PRO A 352 -15.35 4.67 -24.26
N TRP A 353 -14.16 4.34 -23.77
CA TRP A 353 -13.00 5.24 -23.76
C TRP A 353 -11.82 4.61 -24.50
N THR A 354 -11.20 5.37 -25.40
CA THR A 354 -9.90 5.01 -25.97
C THR A 354 -8.77 5.35 -24.98
N TRP A 355 -7.60 4.73 -25.13
CA TRP A 355 -6.45 5.05 -24.28
C TRP A 355 -6.01 6.52 -24.44
N GLU A 356 -6.23 7.14 -25.61
CA GLU A 356 -5.97 8.56 -25.84
C GLU A 356 -6.89 9.47 -24.99
N ALA A 357 -8.16 9.06 -24.79
CA ALA A 357 -9.07 9.79 -23.92
C ALA A 357 -8.60 9.72 -22.45
N LYS A 358 -8.13 8.55 -22.01
CA LYS A 358 -7.55 8.35 -20.67
C LYS A 358 -6.27 9.15 -20.48
N GLU A 359 -5.38 9.14 -21.48
CA GLU A 359 -4.18 9.95 -21.49
C GLU A 359 -4.50 11.45 -21.33
N ARG A 360 -5.42 11.98 -22.15
CA ARG A 360 -5.81 13.40 -22.08
C ARG A 360 -6.33 13.77 -20.70
N ARG A 361 -7.24 12.98 -20.13
CA ARG A 361 -7.80 13.22 -18.80
C ARG A 361 -6.72 13.17 -17.71
N MET A 362 -5.72 12.30 -17.85
CA MET A 362 -4.59 12.25 -16.92
C MET A 362 -3.70 13.50 -17.03
N TYR A 363 -3.49 14.07 -18.22
CA TYR A 363 -2.83 15.37 -18.36
C TYR A 363 -3.64 16.50 -17.69
N GLU A 364 -4.96 16.52 -17.85
CA GLU A 364 -5.84 17.51 -17.20
C GLU A 364 -5.72 17.43 -15.67
N ASN A 365 -5.71 16.22 -15.11
CA ASN A 365 -5.52 15.98 -13.68
C ASN A 365 -4.12 16.41 -13.19
N LEU A 366 -3.08 16.15 -13.98
CA LEU A 366 -1.71 16.59 -13.69
C LEU A 366 -1.60 18.13 -13.71
N ASP A 367 -2.23 18.78 -14.68
CA ASP A 367 -2.28 20.25 -14.78
C ASP A 367 -3.07 20.87 -13.62
N LYS A 368 -4.17 20.24 -13.19
CA LYS A 368 -4.93 20.64 -12.01
C LYS A 368 -4.07 20.58 -10.75
N MET A 369 -3.33 19.48 -10.56
CA MET A 369 -2.37 19.31 -9.45
C MET A 369 -1.26 20.37 -9.49
N ARG A 370 -0.68 20.65 -10.68
CA ARG A 370 0.36 21.67 -10.85
C ARG A 370 -0.11 23.08 -10.49
N LYS A 371 -1.36 23.40 -10.81
CA LYS A 371 -1.99 24.70 -10.51
C LYS A 371 -2.38 24.86 -9.04
N ASN A 372 -2.43 23.77 -8.25
CA ASN A 372 -2.77 23.86 -6.85
C ASN A 372 -1.60 24.46 -6.04
N PRO A 373 -1.79 25.63 -5.37
CA PRO A 373 -0.72 26.29 -4.64
C PRO A 373 -0.29 25.55 -3.36
N GLU A 374 -1.08 24.61 -2.86
CA GLU A 374 -0.77 23.82 -1.65
C GLU A 374 0.14 22.63 -1.95
N ILE A 375 0.22 22.20 -3.22
CA ILE A 375 1.06 21.09 -3.65
C ILE A 375 2.37 21.66 -4.19
N GLN A 376 3.38 21.70 -3.33
CA GLN A 376 4.69 22.33 -3.59
C GLN A 376 5.84 21.39 -3.23
N GLY A 377 7.06 21.81 -3.61
CA GLY A 377 8.29 21.11 -3.26
C GLY A 377 8.25 19.64 -3.67
N VAL A 378 8.57 18.75 -2.73
CA VAL A 378 8.65 17.32 -2.99
C VAL A 378 7.30 16.70 -3.36
N LEU A 379 6.17 17.18 -2.84
CA LEU A 379 4.84 16.69 -3.23
C LEU A 379 4.57 16.95 -4.72
N ARG A 380 4.98 18.12 -5.23
CA ARG A 380 4.83 18.46 -6.65
C ARG A 380 5.72 17.59 -7.53
N ILE A 381 6.99 17.42 -7.17
CA ILE A 381 7.94 16.58 -7.91
C ILE A 381 7.40 15.14 -7.97
N SER A 382 6.93 14.62 -6.84
CA SER A 382 6.34 13.28 -6.79
C SER A 382 5.04 13.18 -7.57
N GLY A 383 4.19 14.20 -7.56
CA GLY A 383 3.01 14.27 -8.40
C GLY A 383 3.34 14.18 -9.89
N GLU A 384 4.38 14.89 -10.34
CA GLU A 384 4.88 14.82 -11.72
C GLU A 384 5.41 13.43 -12.07
N ILE A 385 6.20 12.79 -11.19
CA ILE A 385 6.67 11.42 -11.41
C ILE A 385 5.48 10.46 -11.52
N LEU A 386 4.59 10.44 -10.51
CA LEU A 386 3.48 9.49 -10.45
C LEU A 386 2.49 9.67 -11.61
N GLY A 387 2.11 10.91 -11.92
CA GLY A 387 1.18 11.21 -13.01
C GLY A 387 1.77 10.84 -14.38
N ARG A 388 3.03 11.17 -14.63
CA ARG A 388 3.69 10.85 -15.92
C ARG A 388 3.97 9.37 -16.08
N VAL A 389 4.33 8.67 -15.01
CA VAL A 389 4.43 7.20 -15.02
C VAL A 389 3.08 6.56 -15.34
N GLN A 390 1.98 7.12 -14.81
CA GLN A 390 0.64 6.64 -15.12
C GLN A 390 0.23 6.91 -16.57
N ILE A 391 0.56 8.09 -17.12
CA ILE A 391 0.37 8.40 -18.55
C ILE A 391 1.18 7.42 -19.41
N LEU A 392 2.47 7.24 -19.09
CA LEU A 392 3.35 6.30 -19.76
C LEU A 392 2.78 4.88 -19.77
N LYS A 393 2.22 4.43 -18.64
CA LYS A 393 1.54 3.14 -18.53
C LYS A 393 0.32 3.05 -19.44
N ILE A 394 -0.56 4.05 -19.42
CA ILE A 394 -1.77 4.09 -20.27
C ILE A 394 -1.37 4.00 -21.75
N VAL A 395 -0.41 4.82 -22.17
CA VAL A 395 0.07 4.86 -23.57
C VAL A 395 0.74 3.55 -23.96
N ALA A 396 1.65 3.02 -23.13
CA ALA A 396 2.33 1.76 -23.42
C ALA A 396 1.35 0.60 -23.57
N ILE A 397 0.37 0.45 -22.66
CA ILE A 397 -0.65 -0.60 -22.74
C ILE A 397 -1.51 -0.42 -23.99
N GLY A 398 -1.98 0.79 -24.27
CA GLY A 398 -2.77 1.09 -25.47
C GLY A 398 -2.03 0.71 -26.74
N LEU A 399 -0.78 1.14 -26.89
CA LEU A 399 0.03 0.82 -28.08
C LEU A 399 0.28 -0.69 -28.21
N LEU A 400 0.56 -1.40 -27.11
CA LEU A 400 0.72 -2.85 -27.09
C LEU A 400 -0.55 -3.60 -27.54
N GLN A 401 -1.74 -3.11 -27.19
CA GLN A 401 -3.01 -3.71 -27.59
C GLN A 401 -3.37 -3.47 -29.07
N HIS A 402 -2.89 -2.36 -29.65
CA HIS A 402 -3.22 -1.95 -31.03
C HIS A 402 -2.16 -2.32 -32.08
N GLY A 403 -1.03 -2.94 -31.68
CA GLY A 403 -0.08 -3.59 -32.57
C GLY A 403 0.46 -2.70 -33.71
N ASN A 404 0.34 -3.16 -34.97
CA ASN A 404 0.95 -2.50 -36.13
C ASN A 404 0.47 -1.06 -36.39
N GLN A 405 -0.75 -0.70 -35.97
CA GLN A 405 -1.28 0.66 -36.12
C GLN A 405 -0.55 1.67 -35.20
N ALA A 406 0.16 1.18 -34.19
CA ALA A 406 0.83 1.96 -33.17
C ALA A 406 2.33 2.21 -33.45
N ARG A 407 2.93 1.59 -34.47
CA ARG A 407 4.39 1.65 -34.71
C ARG A 407 4.94 3.08 -34.87
N GLY A 408 4.17 3.97 -35.50
CA GLY A 408 4.51 5.39 -35.63
C GLY A 408 4.42 6.22 -34.34
N ARG A 409 3.96 5.63 -33.24
CA ARG A 409 3.80 6.29 -31.93
C ARG A 409 4.74 5.73 -30.86
N ALA A 410 5.61 4.77 -31.18
CA ALA A 410 6.53 4.19 -30.20
C ALA A 410 7.52 5.22 -29.62
N ALA A 411 7.91 6.22 -30.42
CA ALA A 411 8.72 7.37 -29.97
C ALA A 411 8.05 8.16 -28.82
N HIS A 412 6.72 8.11 -28.70
CA HIS A 412 5.99 8.78 -27.62
C HIS A 412 6.28 8.15 -26.26
N ILE A 413 6.38 6.81 -26.18
CA ILE A 413 6.76 6.09 -24.94
C ILE A 413 8.12 6.57 -24.46
N LEU A 414 9.08 6.73 -25.37
CA LEU A 414 10.43 7.21 -25.05
C LEU A 414 10.42 8.65 -24.54
N SER A 415 9.72 9.56 -25.22
CA SER A 415 9.64 10.96 -24.78
C SER A 415 9.01 11.08 -23.39
N LEU A 416 7.94 10.33 -23.10
CA LEU A 416 7.34 10.27 -21.77
C LEU A 416 8.31 9.73 -20.71
N THR A 417 9.11 8.74 -21.08
CA THR A 417 10.10 8.13 -20.18
C THR A 417 11.26 9.09 -19.88
N GLU A 418 11.73 9.82 -20.89
CA GLU A 418 12.73 10.88 -20.77
C GLU A 418 12.22 12.03 -19.88
N ASP A 419 10.95 12.42 -20.04
CA ASP A 419 10.29 13.40 -19.16
C ASP A 419 10.26 12.94 -17.69
N VAL A 420 9.87 11.69 -17.43
CA VAL A 420 9.90 11.11 -16.07
C VAL A 420 11.33 11.17 -15.49
N SER A 421 12.35 10.92 -16.32
CA SER A 421 13.75 10.96 -15.91
C SER A 421 14.18 12.31 -15.33
N VAL A 422 13.64 13.42 -15.88
CA VAL A 422 13.95 14.78 -15.42
C VAL A 422 13.48 14.96 -13.98
N PHE A 423 12.26 14.55 -13.67
CA PHE A 423 11.70 14.68 -12.32
C PHE A 423 12.34 13.70 -11.32
N ILE A 424 12.74 12.50 -11.76
CA ILE A 424 13.52 11.58 -10.91
C ILE A 424 14.85 12.25 -10.51
N LYS A 425 15.57 12.86 -11.46
CA LYS A 425 16.83 13.58 -11.16
C LYS A 425 16.59 14.76 -10.22
N GLN A 426 15.54 15.55 -10.44
CA GLN A 426 15.16 16.63 -9.52
C GLN A 426 14.88 16.11 -8.10
N LEU A 427 14.22 14.95 -7.96
CA LEU A 427 13.97 14.34 -6.66
C LEU A 427 15.27 13.85 -5.98
N PHE A 428 16.26 13.40 -6.77
CA PHE A 428 17.59 13.09 -6.27
C PHE A 428 18.31 14.35 -5.74
N GLU A 429 18.20 15.47 -6.45
CA GLU A 429 18.80 16.75 -6.07
C GLU A 429 18.25 17.27 -4.73
N THR A 430 17.01 16.94 -4.35
CA THR A 430 16.48 17.29 -3.02
C THR A 430 17.07 16.45 -1.90
N GLY A 431 17.68 15.29 -2.22
CA GLY A 431 18.15 14.32 -1.24
C GLY A 431 17.02 13.57 -0.52
N ASP A 432 15.76 13.71 -0.96
CA ASP A 432 14.61 13.07 -0.30
C ASP A 432 14.17 11.75 -0.96
N ILE A 433 14.75 11.39 -2.11
CA ILE A 433 14.34 10.18 -2.83
C ILE A 433 14.44 8.91 -1.97
N ILE A 434 15.41 8.85 -1.05
CA ILE A 434 15.58 7.69 -0.17
C ILE A 434 14.32 7.43 0.66
N PHE A 435 13.72 8.48 1.23
CA PHE A 435 12.54 8.35 2.10
C PHE A 435 11.26 8.01 1.34
N TRP A 436 11.18 8.46 0.07
CA TRP A 436 10.03 8.25 -0.81
C TRP A 436 10.01 6.86 -1.44
N SER A 437 11.19 6.26 -1.62
CA SER A 437 11.34 5.06 -2.41
C SER A 437 10.58 3.86 -1.83
N ASP A 438 10.36 3.79 -0.52
CA ASP A 438 9.57 2.71 0.08
C ASP A 438 8.10 2.73 -0.38
N LEU A 439 7.51 3.92 -0.54
CA LEU A 439 6.11 4.06 -0.93
C LEU A 439 5.91 3.98 -2.45
N TRP A 440 6.90 4.41 -3.24
CA TRP A 440 6.75 4.60 -4.68
C TRP A 440 7.85 3.95 -5.54
N SER A 441 8.56 2.96 -5.00
CA SER A 441 9.61 2.21 -5.73
C SER A 441 9.14 1.68 -7.09
N TYR A 442 7.90 1.22 -7.17
CA TYR A 442 7.29 0.79 -8.44
C TYR A 442 7.29 1.91 -9.49
N ALA A 443 6.94 3.14 -9.12
CA ALA A 443 6.90 4.26 -10.07
C ALA A 443 8.30 4.62 -10.61
N LEU A 444 9.35 4.41 -9.81
CA LEU A 444 10.73 4.65 -10.22
C LEU A 444 11.26 3.57 -11.18
N LEU A 445 10.78 2.33 -11.06
CA LEU A 445 11.19 1.21 -11.92
C LEU A 445 10.34 1.07 -13.19
N LEU A 446 9.05 1.38 -13.10
CA LEU A 446 8.08 1.09 -14.14
C LEU A 446 8.45 1.64 -15.53
N PRO A 447 9.02 2.85 -15.69
CA PRO A 447 9.41 3.34 -17.01
C PRO A 447 10.35 2.40 -17.76
N GLY A 448 11.40 1.91 -17.09
CA GLY A 448 12.33 0.95 -17.69
C GLY A 448 11.66 -0.38 -18.06
N LEU A 449 10.75 -0.87 -17.24
CA LEU A 449 10.00 -2.10 -17.54
C LEU A 449 9.03 -1.93 -18.70
N LEU A 450 8.33 -0.80 -18.79
CA LEU A 450 7.42 -0.51 -19.91
C LEU A 450 8.17 -0.36 -21.23
N LEU A 451 9.34 0.28 -21.23
CA LEU A 451 10.22 0.29 -22.39
C LEU A 451 10.58 -1.14 -22.82
N HIS A 452 10.98 -1.99 -21.88
CA HIS A 452 11.30 -3.37 -22.20
C HIS A 452 10.10 -4.15 -22.72
N CYS A 453 8.90 -3.98 -22.15
CA CYS A 453 7.68 -4.61 -22.68
C CYS A 453 7.35 -4.13 -24.11
N ALA A 454 7.54 -2.84 -24.40
CA ALA A 454 7.25 -2.23 -25.70
C ALA A 454 8.37 -2.39 -26.74
N ARG A 455 9.47 -3.09 -26.42
CA ARG A 455 10.68 -3.12 -27.26
C ARG A 455 10.50 -3.63 -28.68
N HIS A 456 9.54 -4.52 -28.92
CA HIS A 456 9.22 -5.03 -30.26
C HIS A 456 8.59 -3.96 -31.17
N LEU A 457 8.11 -2.86 -30.60
CA LEU A 457 7.60 -1.70 -31.36
C LEU A 457 8.73 -0.75 -31.80
N PHE A 458 9.94 -0.92 -31.27
CA PHE A 458 11.05 0.01 -31.44
C PHE A 458 11.86 -0.29 -32.70
N GLY A 459 12.21 0.76 -33.45
CA GLY A 459 13.26 0.71 -34.46
C GLY A 459 14.66 0.86 -33.85
N PRO A 460 15.71 0.84 -34.67
CA PRO A 460 17.09 0.95 -34.20
C PRO A 460 17.37 2.22 -33.38
N ASP A 461 16.76 3.34 -33.76
CA ASP A 461 16.92 4.64 -33.08
C ASP A 461 16.21 4.64 -31.73
N GLU A 462 14.99 4.10 -31.65
CA GLU A 462 14.26 3.94 -30.39
C GLU A 462 14.99 2.99 -29.42
N VAL A 463 15.54 1.89 -29.90
CA VAL A 463 16.36 0.97 -29.09
C VAL A 463 17.61 1.70 -28.56
N ALA A 464 18.26 2.52 -29.38
CA ALA A 464 19.41 3.32 -28.97
C ALA A 464 19.04 4.31 -27.86
N ARG A 465 17.89 5.01 -27.99
CA ARG A 465 17.36 5.93 -26.96
C ARG A 465 17.00 5.20 -25.66
N ALA A 466 16.29 4.08 -25.75
CA ALA A 466 15.92 3.26 -24.59
C ALA A 466 17.17 2.81 -23.80
N LYS A 467 18.23 2.40 -24.52
CA LYS A 467 19.53 2.06 -23.93
C LYS A 467 20.16 3.24 -23.19
N VAL A 468 20.18 4.43 -23.80
CA VAL A 468 20.74 5.65 -23.18
C VAL A 468 19.98 5.98 -21.91
N PHE A 469 18.65 5.98 -21.95
CA PHE A 469 17.79 6.20 -20.78
C PHE A 469 18.10 5.19 -19.66
N CYS A 470 18.15 3.88 -19.97
CA CYS A 470 18.42 2.86 -18.95
C CYS A 470 19.81 3.02 -18.31
N ASN A 471 20.82 3.37 -19.12
CA ASN A 471 22.15 3.68 -18.59
C ASN A 471 22.12 4.90 -17.66
N GLU A 472 21.42 5.96 -18.06
CA GLU A 472 21.33 7.17 -17.26
C GLU A 472 20.63 6.91 -15.91
N MET A 473 19.48 6.25 -15.91
CA MET A 473 18.78 5.86 -14.68
C MET A 473 19.63 4.95 -13.81
N TRP A 474 20.32 3.97 -14.41
CA TRP A 474 21.28 3.15 -13.68
C TRP A 474 22.33 4.02 -12.96
N ARG A 475 22.96 4.99 -13.65
CA ARG A 475 23.94 5.90 -13.04
C ARG A 475 23.36 6.80 -11.96
N VAL A 476 22.10 7.22 -12.11
CA VAL A 476 21.38 8.00 -11.10
C VAL A 476 21.20 7.16 -9.82
N PHE A 477 20.68 5.93 -9.93
CA PHE A 477 20.46 5.07 -8.76
C PHE A 477 21.75 4.48 -8.14
N ASP A 478 22.83 4.38 -8.90
CA ASP A 478 24.15 3.95 -8.40
C ASP A 478 24.74 4.93 -7.37
N GLN A 479 24.29 6.19 -7.36
CA GLN A 479 24.70 7.22 -6.40
C GLN A 479 24.17 7.00 -4.98
N VAL A 480 23.17 6.13 -4.80
CA VAL A 480 22.64 5.83 -3.46
C VAL A 480 23.79 5.26 -2.59
N PRO A 481 23.95 5.67 -1.31
CA PRO A 481 24.99 5.15 -0.42
C PRO A 481 24.89 3.64 -0.15
N ARG A 482 26.03 2.95 -0.01
CA ARG A 482 26.09 1.46 0.16
C ARG A 482 25.60 0.98 1.53
N GLU A 483 25.59 1.86 2.51
CA GLU A 483 25.03 1.62 3.85
C GLU A 483 23.53 1.27 3.82
N PHE A 484 22.79 1.70 2.79
CA PHE A 484 21.39 1.32 2.56
C PHE A 484 21.29 -0.04 1.83
N GLY A 485 21.84 -1.10 2.43
CA GLY A 485 22.00 -2.41 1.79
C GLY A 485 20.69 -3.06 1.32
N ASP A 486 19.67 -3.12 2.17
CA ASP A 486 18.32 -3.65 1.86
C ASP A 486 17.32 -2.50 1.62
N HIS A 487 17.62 -1.65 0.64
CA HIS A 487 16.80 -0.48 0.30
C HIS A 487 16.22 -0.59 -1.11
N PRO A 488 14.95 -0.20 -1.37
CA PRO A 488 14.30 -0.36 -2.67
C PRO A 488 15.12 0.17 -3.85
N LEU A 489 15.78 1.32 -3.68
CA LEU A 489 16.61 1.92 -4.73
C LEU A 489 17.78 1.04 -5.20
N ARG A 490 18.29 0.12 -4.36
CA ARG A 490 19.31 -0.85 -4.78
C ARG A 490 18.77 -1.88 -5.74
N TYR A 491 17.57 -2.37 -5.49
CA TYR A 491 16.87 -3.28 -6.40
C TYR A 491 16.58 -2.58 -7.74
N ILE A 492 16.16 -1.31 -7.68
CA ILE A 492 15.92 -0.48 -8.87
C ILE A 492 17.21 -0.25 -9.68
N GLU A 493 18.32 0.08 -9.01
CA GLU A 493 19.65 0.24 -9.63
C GLU A 493 20.06 -1.02 -10.40
N ARG A 494 20.00 -2.19 -9.75
CA ARG A 494 20.33 -3.49 -10.38
C ARG A 494 19.40 -3.80 -11.54
N SER A 495 18.11 -3.46 -11.45
CA SER A 495 17.16 -3.64 -12.54
C SER A 495 17.46 -2.76 -13.74
N TYR A 496 17.78 -1.47 -13.55
CA TYR A 496 18.19 -0.61 -14.66
C TYR A 496 19.51 -1.04 -15.31
N ARG A 497 20.48 -1.55 -14.53
CA ARG A 497 21.70 -2.18 -15.07
C ARG A 497 21.38 -3.34 -16.01
N ARG A 498 20.42 -4.19 -15.63
CA ARG A 498 19.98 -5.34 -16.45
C ARG A 498 19.22 -4.90 -17.69
N LEU A 499 18.30 -3.94 -17.56
CA LEU A 499 17.56 -3.34 -18.67
C LEU A 499 18.53 -2.70 -19.69
N TYR A 500 19.56 -2.00 -19.22
CA TYR A 500 20.63 -1.51 -20.09
C TYR A 500 21.31 -2.63 -20.88
N GLY A 501 21.66 -3.74 -20.23
CA GLY A 501 22.23 -4.92 -20.89
C GLY A 501 21.31 -5.54 -21.94
N ALA A 502 20.00 -5.59 -21.67
CA ALA A 502 18.97 -6.03 -22.61
C ALA A 502 18.95 -5.18 -23.88
N PHE A 503 18.79 -3.87 -23.74
CA PHE A 503 18.80 -2.96 -24.89
C PHE A 503 20.14 -2.89 -25.62
N TYR A 504 21.26 -3.09 -24.92
CA TYR A 504 22.58 -3.20 -25.54
C TYR A 504 22.67 -4.39 -26.51
N ARG A 505 22.15 -5.56 -26.11
CA ARG A 505 22.15 -6.76 -26.99
C ARG A 505 21.19 -6.60 -28.16
N LEU A 506 20.00 -6.06 -27.93
CA LEU A 506 19.04 -5.77 -29.00
C LEU A 506 19.64 -4.83 -30.05
N GLN A 507 20.37 -3.80 -29.61
CA GLN A 507 21.05 -2.88 -30.53
C GLN A 507 22.14 -3.57 -31.38
N LYS A 508 22.78 -4.62 -30.85
CA LYS A 508 23.83 -5.38 -31.56
C LYS A 508 23.28 -6.39 -32.57
N GLY A 509 21.96 -6.44 -32.75
CA GLY A 509 21.32 -7.43 -33.62
C GLY A 509 21.38 -8.83 -33.04
N GLY A 510 21.53 -8.97 -31.71
CA GLY A 510 21.26 -10.25 -31.07
C GLY A 510 19.82 -10.64 -31.38
N GLU A 511 19.63 -11.75 -32.10
CA GLU A 511 18.31 -12.30 -32.36
C GLU A 511 17.57 -12.44 -31.03
N GLU A 512 16.27 -12.13 -31.02
CA GLU A 512 15.42 -12.58 -29.94
C GLU A 512 15.67 -14.09 -29.83
N PRO A 513 16.10 -14.62 -28.67
CA PRO A 513 16.11 -16.07 -28.48
C PRO A 513 14.68 -16.50 -28.80
N GLN A 514 14.53 -17.23 -29.91
CA GLN A 514 13.24 -17.75 -30.34
C GLN A 514 12.60 -18.34 -29.10
N SER A 515 11.49 -17.74 -28.66
CA SER A 515 10.72 -18.29 -27.56
C SER A 515 10.50 -19.74 -27.95
N GLU A 516 11.15 -20.67 -27.24
CA GLU A 516 10.93 -22.11 -27.45
C GLU A 516 9.42 -22.27 -27.47
N GLU A 517 8.88 -22.55 -28.66
CA GLU A 517 7.47 -22.89 -28.80
C GLU A 517 7.27 -24.01 -27.81
N ALA A 518 6.51 -23.73 -26.75
CA ALA A 518 6.13 -24.73 -25.77
C ALA A 518 5.49 -25.85 -26.58
N GLY A 519 6.23 -26.94 -26.77
CA GLY A 519 5.97 -27.92 -27.82
C GLY A 519 4.52 -28.36 -27.85
N SER A 520 3.74 -27.76 -28.74
CA SER A 520 2.47 -28.29 -29.22
C SER A 520 2.81 -29.34 -30.26
N GLY A 521 3.34 -30.47 -29.82
CA GLY A 521 3.34 -31.68 -30.62
C GLY A 521 1.88 -32.09 -30.88
N PRO A 522 1.52 -32.51 -32.11
CA PRO A 522 0.18 -32.97 -32.39
C PRO A 522 -0.09 -34.25 -31.58
N LEU A 523 -1.11 -34.22 -30.73
CA LEU A 523 -1.69 -35.41 -30.13
C LEU A 523 -2.34 -36.24 -31.25
N SER A 524 -1.61 -37.23 -31.76
CA SER A 524 -2.16 -38.34 -32.52
C SER A 524 -3.02 -39.21 -31.61
N ALA A 525 -4.28 -39.40 -31.96
CA ALA A 525 -5.22 -40.31 -31.30
C ALA A 525 -4.76 -41.78 -31.41
N PRO A 526 -5.21 -42.65 -30.49
CA PRO A 526 -6.37 -43.48 -30.84
C PRO A 526 -7.61 -43.22 -29.99
#